data_AF-A0A3D4C7M6-F1
#
_entry.id   AF-A0A3D4C7M6-F1
#
_cell.length_a   1.000
_cell.length_b   1.000
_cell.length_c   1.000
_cell.angle_alpha   90.00
_cell.angle_beta   90.00
_cell.angle_gamma   90.00
#
_symmetry.space_group_name_H-M   'P 1'
#
loop_
_entity.id
_entity.type
_entity.pdbx_description
1 polymer ?
#
loop_
_entity_poly.entity_id
_entity_poly.type
_entity_poly.pdbx_seq_one_letter_code
_entity_poly.pdbx_strand_id
1 'polypeptide(L)'
;MAFRQKSRNNSSNNSRFTKIKNFIFTKYSLIFTAFNNHFLQQLPNLKKYLIRQQSSILVIILLAVLCIITIAAIAPGNHTFEGNLIFQEMSFTYNEPQPKVFLRNIKNIQELEKEGIQTLTFTGSFESQSLPEINKSNSLEIQLPEEKSKIIISPANSQTESDIKLEKLQLQPQTRITKLHYDFERQGLAFSLVPNSENHPNSLEISLGQKPVKVTVAGYKIPSLNLPKSPDDQEELEFIVTPDNPGLNLKIQKDTNLYLTLSKPPKKSELNRWFKGKIQTKDVKFTQLLKDGNDPKNDLEISTIIEGKIRMVEQDRDIKENQFLMGENSDKPLNIQVINNMQIIPEKKGIEARFSGKTKKIQIGLDQDFPVSSIQGSWLDGVLPRDAIIALFSFGAATVANLLSWLFANINSRKS
;
A
#
# COMPACT_ATOMS: atom_id res chain seq x y z
N MET A 1 72.76 -52.31 -8.94
CA MET A 1 71.53 -51.72 -9.54
C MET A 1 70.39 -51.90 -8.54
N ALA A 2 69.69 -50.79 -8.23
CA ALA A 2 68.29 -50.61 -7.76
C ALA A 2 67.61 -51.72 -6.91
N PHE A 3 66.88 -51.49 -5.83
CA PHE A 3 65.97 -50.41 -5.40
C PHE A 3 65.89 -50.45 -3.85
N ARG A 4 65.83 -49.28 -3.19
CA ARG A 4 65.41 -49.19 -1.77
C ARG A 4 64.25 -48.20 -1.67
N GLN A 5 63.12 -48.69 -1.17
CA GLN A 5 61.85 -47.98 -1.07
C GLN A 5 61.95 -46.74 -0.18
N LYS A 6 61.38 -45.65 -0.68
CA LYS A 6 61.04 -44.42 0.02
C LYS A 6 59.72 -44.65 0.77
N SER A 7 59.71 -44.51 2.10
CA SER A 7 58.48 -44.19 2.83
C SER A 7 58.56 -42.74 3.33
N ARG A 8 57.50 -41.98 3.02
CA ARG A 8 57.22 -40.67 3.58
C ARG A 8 56.57 -40.90 4.95
N ASN A 9 57.03 -40.20 5.97
CA ASN A 9 56.19 -39.90 7.13
C ASN A 9 56.35 -38.43 7.53
N ASN A 10 55.26 -37.69 7.34
CA ASN A 10 55.02 -36.37 7.92
C ASN A 10 54.83 -36.53 9.43
N SER A 11 55.44 -35.64 10.23
CA SER A 11 54.85 -35.05 11.44
C SER A 11 55.94 -34.54 12.38
N SER A 12 56.12 -33.23 12.45
CA SER A 12 56.77 -32.56 13.59
C SER A 12 56.49 -31.06 13.53
N ASN A 13 55.25 -30.66 13.87
CA ASN A 13 54.93 -29.24 14.11
C ASN A 13 53.99 -29.03 15.31
N ASN A 14 53.84 -30.03 16.19
CA ASN A 14 52.89 -30.02 17.31
C ASN A 14 53.47 -29.64 18.68
N SER A 15 54.78 -29.35 18.80
CA SER A 15 55.41 -29.07 20.12
C SER A 15 55.51 -27.58 20.50
N ARG A 16 55.39 -26.66 19.53
CA ARG A 16 55.40 -25.21 19.80
C ARG A 16 54.01 -24.65 20.11
N PHE A 17 52.96 -25.17 19.48
CA PHE A 17 51.57 -24.75 19.73
C PHE A 17 51.03 -25.14 21.11
N THR A 18 51.48 -26.28 21.66
CA THR A 18 51.09 -26.75 22.99
C THR A 18 51.69 -25.91 24.11
N LYS A 19 52.93 -25.42 23.96
CA LYS A 19 53.56 -24.52 24.94
C LYS A 19 52.92 -23.12 24.96
N ILE A 20 52.55 -22.58 23.81
CA ILE A 20 51.86 -21.27 23.73
C ILE A 20 50.42 -21.37 24.26
N LYS A 21 49.68 -22.45 23.94
CA LYS A 21 48.35 -22.69 24.52
C LYS A 21 48.41 -22.81 26.04
N ASN A 22 49.37 -23.55 26.59
CA ASN A 22 49.48 -23.71 28.05
C ASN A 22 49.89 -22.39 28.75
N PHE A 23 50.70 -21.54 28.13
CA PHE A 23 51.07 -20.23 28.68
C PHE A 23 49.90 -19.22 28.64
N ILE A 24 49.11 -19.23 27.57
CA ILE A 24 47.89 -18.41 27.47
C ILE A 24 46.85 -18.90 28.47
N PHE A 25 46.67 -20.21 28.61
CA PHE A 25 45.71 -20.80 29.55
C PHE A 25 46.09 -20.56 31.02
N THR A 26 47.38 -20.60 31.35
CA THR A 26 47.85 -20.26 32.72
C THR A 26 47.74 -18.77 33.02
N LYS A 27 48.03 -17.88 32.06
CA LYS A 27 47.78 -16.43 32.25
C LYS A 27 46.30 -16.07 32.30
N TYR A 28 45.44 -16.70 31.47
CA TYR A 28 43.99 -16.52 31.56
C TYR A 28 43.44 -17.08 32.87
N SER A 29 43.91 -18.25 33.30
CA SER A 29 43.56 -18.84 34.61
C SER A 29 43.94 -17.90 35.75
N LEU A 30 45.14 -17.31 35.74
CA LEU A 30 45.60 -16.35 36.75
C LEU A 30 44.85 -15.03 36.73
N ILE A 31 44.51 -14.49 35.56
CA ILE A 31 43.71 -13.27 35.43
C ILE A 31 42.26 -13.54 35.85
N PHE A 32 41.69 -14.69 35.47
CA PHE A 32 40.33 -15.08 35.83
C PHE A 32 40.21 -15.41 37.32
N THR A 33 41.21 -16.08 37.93
CA THR A 33 41.24 -16.28 39.39
C THR A 33 41.54 -14.99 40.15
N ALA A 34 42.37 -14.08 39.63
CA ALA A 34 42.55 -12.76 40.23
C ALA A 34 41.27 -11.91 40.13
N PHE A 35 40.58 -11.93 38.99
CA PHE A 35 39.32 -11.19 38.78
C PHE A 35 38.18 -11.79 39.62
N ASN A 36 38.04 -13.12 39.65
CA ASN A 36 37.06 -13.78 40.52
C ASN A 36 37.38 -13.56 41.99
N ASN A 37 38.64 -13.69 42.43
CA ASN A 37 38.98 -13.48 43.84
C ASN A 37 38.81 -12.01 44.25
N HIS A 38 39.13 -11.05 43.38
CA HIS A 38 38.93 -9.63 43.68
C HIS A 38 37.44 -9.24 43.66
N PHE A 39 36.64 -9.80 42.74
CA PHE A 39 35.19 -9.59 42.68
C PHE A 39 34.46 -10.29 43.85
N LEU A 40 34.85 -11.52 44.19
CA LEU A 40 34.33 -12.30 45.33
C LEU A 40 34.75 -11.70 46.69
N GLN A 41 35.95 -11.11 46.80
CA GLN A 41 36.37 -10.38 48.00
C GLN A 41 35.67 -9.02 48.13
N GLN A 42 35.29 -8.38 47.03
CA GLN A 42 34.50 -7.15 47.06
C GLN A 42 33.00 -7.38 47.22
N LEU A 43 32.47 -8.57 46.88
CA LEU A 43 31.07 -8.96 47.07
C LEU A 43 30.52 -8.75 48.51
N PRO A 44 31.22 -9.13 49.60
CA PRO A 44 30.75 -8.84 50.96
C PRO A 44 30.79 -7.34 51.29
N ASN A 45 31.73 -6.58 50.72
CA ASN A 45 31.81 -5.12 50.89
C ASN A 45 30.72 -4.40 50.09
N LEU A 46 30.43 -4.87 48.87
CA LEU A 46 29.33 -4.42 48.03
C LEU A 46 27.99 -4.75 48.69
N LYS A 47 27.83 -5.96 49.24
CA LYS A 47 26.63 -6.36 50.00
C LYS A 47 26.44 -5.50 51.24
N LYS A 48 27.50 -5.25 52.03
CA LYS A 48 27.44 -4.32 53.18
C LYS A 48 27.13 -2.89 52.76
N TYR A 49 27.69 -2.42 51.64
CA TYR A 49 27.41 -1.10 51.07
C TYR A 49 25.96 -0.99 50.59
N LEU A 50 25.44 -1.99 49.87
CA LEU A 50 24.06 -2.07 49.39
C LEU A 50 23.07 -2.13 50.56
N ILE A 51 23.36 -2.87 51.63
CA ILE A 51 22.55 -2.88 52.86
C ILE A 51 22.59 -1.51 53.55
N ARG A 52 23.76 -0.87 53.65
CA ARG A 52 23.91 0.47 54.24
C ARG A 52 23.24 1.59 53.43
N GLN A 53 23.09 1.39 52.13
CA GLN A 53 22.51 2.35 51.18
C GLN A 53 21.13 1.91 50.67
N GLN A 54 20.49 0.92 51.31
CA GLN A 54 19.28 0.26 50.80
C GLN A 54 18.16 1.26 50.45
N SER A 55 17.92 2.25 51.31
CA SER A 55 16.93 3.29 51.06
C SER A 55 17.31 4.19 49.89
N SER A 56 18.58 4.60 49.77
CA SER A 56 19.07 5.40 48.65
C SER A 56 18.96 4.66 47.31
N ILE A 57 19.27 3.36 47.31
CA ILE A 57 19.14 2.50 46.12
C ILE A 57 17.68 2.35 45.72
N LEU A 58 16.78 2.15 46.68
CA LEU A 58 15.34 2.08 46.40
C LEU A 58 14.84 3.39 45.78
N VAL A 59 15.24 4.54 46.34
CA VAL A 59 14.89 5.86 45.78
C VAL A 59 15.43 6.03 44.36
N ILE A 60 16.68 5.62 44.09
CA ILE A 60 17.27 5.67 42.75
C ILE A 60 16.50 4.76 41.78
N ILE A 61 16.14 3.55 42.19
CA ILE A 61 15.32 2.64 41.36
C ILE A 61 13.96 3.27 41.06
N LEU A 62 13.31 3.86 42.06
CA LEU A 62 12.01 4.50 41.88
C LEU A 62 12.09 5.70 40.93
N LEU A 63 13.12 6.52 41.06
CA LEU A 63 13.42 7.60 40.10
C LEU A 63 13.69 7.05 38.69
N ALA A 64 14.44 5.94 38.56
CA ALA A 64 14.70 5.30 37.28
C ALA A 64 13.41 4.80 36.62
N VAL A 65 12.50 4.20 37.40
CA VAL A 65 11.18 3.76 36.91
C VAL A 65 10.35 4.96 36.43
N LEU A 66 10.32 6.07 37.18
CA LEU A 66 9.64 7.29 36.77
C LEU A 66 10.26 7.91 35.50
N CYS A 67 11.58 7.86 35.34
CA CYS A 67 12.25 8.26 34.11
C CYS A 67 11.86 7.37 32.93
N ILE A 68 11.81 6.04 33.10
CA ILE A 68 11.37 5.11 32.05
C ILE A 68 9.94 5.41 31.62
N ILE A 69 9.03 5.65 32.58
CA ILE A 69 7.64 6.04 32.31
C ILE A 69 7.58 7.34 31.51
N THR A 70 8.37 8.34 31.90
CA THR A 70 8.44 9.63 31.21
C THR A 70 8.97 9.47 29.78
N ILE A 71 9.99 8.63 29.58
CA ILE A 71 10.52 8.31 28.24
C ILE A 71 9.46 7.58 27.41
N ALA A 72 8.73 6.63 27.99
CA ALA A 72 7.65 5.91 27.31
C ALA A 72 6.51 6.84 26.89
N ALA A 73 6.28 7.92 27.63
CA ALA A 73 5.26 8.93 27.32
C ALA A 73 5.62 9.87 26.16
N ILE A 74 6.91 9.97 25.80
CA ILE A 74 7.36 10.77 24.66
C ILE A 74 7.79 9.91 23.47
N ALA A 75 8.04 8.62 23.69
CA ALA A 75 8.40 7.68 22.65
C ALA A 75 7.22 7.51 21.66
N PRO A 76 7.44 7.62 20.34
CA PRO A 76 6.38 7.46 19.35
C PRO A 76 5.84 6.02 19.34
N GLY A 77 4.53 5.85 19.53
CA GLY A 77 3.84 4.55 19.51
C GLY A 77 3.09 4.33 18.20
N ASN A 78 2.92 3.09 17.76
CA ASN A 78 2.13 2.80 16.55
C ASN A 78 0.64 2.74 16.90
N HIS A 79 -0.16 3.59 16.26
CA HIS A 79 -1.58 3.76 16.57
C HIS A 79 -2.45 3.49 15.37
N THR A 80 -3.67 3.03 15.64
CA THR A 80 -4.70 2.96 14.60
C THR A 80 -5.21 4.35 14.31
N PHE A 81 -5.33 4.68 13.02
CA PHE A 81 -5.97 5.89 12.54
C PHE A 81 -7.13 5.55 11.62
N GLU A 82 -8.07 6.48 11.52
CA GLU A 82 -9.20 6.44 10.61
C GLU A 82 -9.24 7.72 9.79
N GLY A 83 -9.53 7.61 8.51
CA GLY A 83 -9.64 8.75 7.60
C GLY A 83 -10.90 8.67 6.75
N ASN A 84 -11.42 9.85 6.41
CA ASN A 84 -12.44 10.03 5.40
C ASN A 84 -12.00 11.16 4.47
N LEU A 85 -11.70 10.84 3.22
CA LEU A 85 -11.21 11.79 2.23
C LEU A 85 -12.07 11.77 0.98
N ILE A 86 -12.30 12.95 0.40
CA ILE A 86 -12.77 13.13 -0.97
C ILE A 86 -11.55 13.49 -1.82
N PHE A 87 -11.36 12.78 -2.93
CA PHE A 87 -10.21 12.96 -3.84
C PHE A 87 -10.64 12.84 -5.30
N GLN A 88 -9.79 13.33 -6.21
CA GLN A 88 -9.99 13.21 -7.65
C GLN A 88 -9.42 11.88 -8.17
N GLU A 89 -8.20 11.55 -7.78
CA GLU A 89 -7.50 10.34 -8.21
C GLU A 89 -6.88 9.60 -7.01
N MET A 90 -6.94 8.27 -7.02
CA MET A 90 -6.25 7.43 -6.04
C MET A 90 -5.56 6.27 -6.73
N SER A 91 -4.41 5.87 -6.17
CA SER A 91 -3.75 4.62 -6.49
C SER A 91 -3.58 3.77 -5.24
N PHE A 92 -3.55 2.44 -5.39
CA PHE A 92 -3.29 1.51 -4.30
C PHE A 92 -2.92 0.12 -4.84
N THR A 93 -2.31 -0.70 -4.00
CA THR A 93 -2.11 -2.13 -4.28
C THR A 93 -3.06 -2.97 -3.43
N TYR A 94 -3.80 -3.87 -4.08
CA TYR A 94 -4.65 -4.86 -3.43
C TYR A 94 -3.81 -5.88 -2.67
N ASN A 95 -4.07 -6.05 -1.37
CA ASN A 95 -3.17 -6.79 -0.47
C ASN A 95 -3.82 -7.99 0.24
N GLU A 96 -5.02 -8.42 -0.16
CA GLU A 96 -5.61 -9.65 0.39
C GLU A 96 -5.04 -10.90 -0.32
N PRO A 97 -4.95 -12.05 0.37
CA PRO A 97 -4.45 -13.30 -0.22
C PRO A 97 -5.42 -13.98 -1.18
N GLN A 98 -6.70 -13.58 -1.16
CA GLN A 98 -7.75 -14.19 -1.98
C GLN A 98 -8.33 -13.19 -2.98
N PRO A 99 -8.80 -13.63 -4.14
CA PRO A 99 -9.43 -12.75 -5.12
C PRO A 99 -10.73 -12.13 -4.59
N LYS A 100 -11.02 -10.87 -4.92
CA LYS A 100 -12.23 -10.17 -4.44
C LYS A 100 -12.83 -9.23 -5.44
N VAL A 101 -14.16 -9.15 -5.43
CA VAL A 101 -14.93 -8.20 -6.23
C VAL A 101 -14.60 -6.79 -5.78
N PHE A 102 -14.20 -5.94 -6.72
CA PHE A 102 -13.91 -4.52 -6.50
C PHE A 102 -15.02 -3.63 -7.06
N LEU A 103 -15.39 -3.81 -8.33
CA LEU A 103 -16.51 -3.13 -8.97
C LEU A 103 -17.63 -4.11 -9.30
N ARG A 104 -18.88 -3.64 -9.30
CA ARG A 104 -20.02 -4.41 -9.77
C ARG A 104 -21.19 -3.56 -10.25
N ASN A 105 -22.03 -4.16 -11.09
CA ASN A 105 -23.34 -3.66 -11.47
C ASN A 105 -23.35 -2.20 -11.98
N ILE A 106 -22.37 -1.81 -12.78
CA ILE A 106 -22.38 -0.51 -13.46
C ILE A 106 -23.17 -0.69 -14.74
N LYS A 107 -24.33 -0.02 -14.84
CA LYS A 107 -25.30 -0.16 -15.93
C LYS A 107 -25.26 1.04 -16.86
N ASN A 108 -25.90 0.91 -18.01
CA ASN A 108 -26.11 1.99 -18.97
C ASN A 108 -24.77 2.54 -19.49
N ILE A 109 -23.80 1.65 -19.74
CA ILE A 109 -22.49 2.03 -20.28
C ILE A 109 -22.70 2.41 -21.75
N GLN A 110 -22.51 3.68 -22.07
CA GLN A 110 -22.58 4.17 -23.44
C GLN A 110 -21.32 3.83 -24.23
N GLU A 111 -20.19 3.79 -23.54
CA GLU A 111 -18.90 3.46 -24.13
C GLU A 111 -18.05 2.71 -23.11
N LEU A 112 -17.57 1.54 -23.50
CA LEU A 112 -16.54 0.78 -22.80
C LEU A 112 -15.29 0.85 -23.68
N GLU A 113 -14.29 1.57 -23.23
CA GLU A 113 -12.99 1.62 -23.86
C GLU A 113 -11.97 0.84 -23.03
N LYS A 114 -11.19 0.00 -23.72
CA LYS A 114 -10.06 -0.72 -23.14
C LYS A 114 -8.82 -0.48 -24.00
N GLU A 115 -7.73 -0.13 -23.35
CA GLU A 115 -6.39 -0.06 -23.93
C GLU A 115 -5.50 -1.19 -23.38
N GLY A 116 -4.54 -1.65 -24.18
CA GLY A 116 -3.54 -2.64 -23.78
C GLY A 116 -3.80 -4.06 -24.25
N ILE A 117 -2.82 -4.92 -24.01
CA ILE A 117 -2.74 -6.26 -24.59
C ILE A 117 -3.92 -7.14 -24.12
N GLN A 118 -4.63 -7.75 -25.06
CA GLN A 118 -5.79 -8.61 -24.78
C GLN A 118 -6.19 -9.47 -25.97
N THR A 119 -6.76 -10.64 -25.70
CA THR A 119 -7.55 -11.38 -26.69
C THR A 119 -9.02 -11.35 -26.29
N LEU A 120 -9.90 -11.09 -27.26
CA LEU A 120 -11.34 -11.05 -27.10
C LEU A 120 -12.00 -11.95 -28.16
N THR A 121 -13.14 -12.54 -27.82
CA THR A 121 -13.94 -13.31 -28.77
C THR A 121 -15.37 -12.82 -28.70
N PHE A 122 -15.90 -12.40 -29.85
CA PHE A 122 -17.31 -12.07 -30.02
C PHE A 122 -18.00 -13.23 -30.73
N THR A 123 -19.25 -13.51 -30.38
CA THR A 123 -20.08 -14.55 -31.02
C THR A 123 -21.44 -13.94 -31.35
N GLY A 124 -21.91 -14.13 -32.58
CA GLY A 124 -23.13 -13.49 -33.07
C GLY A 124 -23.11 -13.27 -34.57
N SER A 125 -24.06 -12.47 -35.06
CA SER A 125 -24.06 -12.00 -36.45
C SER A 125 -23.29 -10.68 -36.59
N PHE A 126 -22.40 -10.59 -37.58
CA PHE A 126 -21.54 -9.44 -37.80
C PHE A 126 -21.92 -8.65 -39.06
N GLU A 127 -21.76 -7.33 -38.99
CA GLU A 127 -21.91 -6.42 -40.11
C GLU A 127 -20.75 -5.42 -40.13
N SER A 128 -19.93 -5.48 -41.19
CA SER A 128 -18.86 -4.52 -41.48
C SER A 128 -18.89 -4.13 -42.95
N GLN A 129 -18.67 -2.84 -43.20
CA GLN A 129 -18.52 -2.28 -44.53
C GLN A 129 -17.06 -2.30 -45.00
N SER A 130 -16.11 -2.07 -44.08
CA SER A 130 -14.68 -2.00 -44.38
C SER A 130 -14.01 -3.37 -44.48
N LEU A 131 -14.55 -4.40 -43.81
CA LEU A 131 -14.05 -5.77 -43.89
C LEU A 131 -15.19 -6.79 -44.04
N PRO A 132 -15.86 -6.88 -45.21
CA PRO A 132 -17.03 -7.72 -45.41
C PRO A 132 -16.83 -9.22 -45.14
N GLU A 133 -15.58 -9.70 -45.12
CA GLU A 133 -15.22 -11.09 -44.81
C GLU A 133 -15.71 -11.52 -43.41
N ILE A 134 -15.76 -10.60 -42.43
CA ILE A 134 -16.25 -10.94 -41.09
C ILE A 134 -17.75 -11.23 -41.07
N ASN A 135 -18.52 -10.72 -42.03
CA ASN A 135 -19.98 -10.86 -42.09
C ASN A 135 -20.42 -12.33 -42.30
N LYS A 136 -19.48 -13.19 -42.71
CA LYS A 136 -19.69 -14.63 -42.92
C LYS A 136 -19.36 -15.47 -41.69
N SER A 137 -18.78 -14.87 -40.65
CA SER A 137 -18.38 -15.56 -39.43
C SER A 137 -19.50 -15.50 -38.40
N ASN A 138 -19.61 -16.53 -37.55
CA ASN A 138 -20.48 -16.50 -36.35
C ASN A 138 -19.67 -16.30 -35.06
N SER A 139 -18.35 -16.26 -35.18
CA SER A 139 -17.41 -16.03 -34.09
C SER A 139 -16.19 -15.28 -34.63
N LEU A 140 -15.78 -14.23 -33.92
CA LEU A 140 -14.65 -13.39 -34.29
C LEU A 140 -13.70 -13.27 -33.10
N GLU A 141 -12.51 -13.85 -33.24
CA GLU A 141 -11.41 -13.64 -32.30
C GLU A 141 -10.59 -12.43 -32.74
N ILE A 142 -10.40 -11.48 -31.83
CA ILE A 142 -9.61 -10.27 -32.02
C ILE A 142 -8.49 -10.26 -30.99
N GLN A 143 -7.27 -10.08 -31.47
CA GLN A 143 -6.09 -9.91 -30.66
C GLN A 143 -5.65 -8.45 -30.69
N LEU A 144 -5.41 -7.89 -29.51
CA LEU A 144 -4.79 -6.60 -29.27
C LEU A 144 -3.34 -6.90 -28.82
N PRO A 145 -2.36 -6.95 -29.74
CA PRO A 145 -1.01 -7.40 -29.45
C PRO A 145 -0.12 -6.38 -28.72
N GLU A 146 -0.49 -5.11 -28.71
CA GLU A 146 0.37 -4.02 -28.24
C GLU A 146 -0.23 -3.25 -27.05
N GLU A 147 0.61 -2.53 -26.31
CA GLU A 147 0.19 -1.74 -25.15
C GLU A 147 -0.75 -0.58 -25.52
N LYS A 148 -0.62 -0.04 -26.74
CA LYS A 148 -1.46 1.04 -27.28
C LYS A 148 -2.67 0.53 -28.08
N SER A 149 -2.77 -0.79 -28.29
CA SER A 149 -3.93 -1.38 -28.95
C SER A 149 -5.20 -1.04 -28.17
N LYS A 150 -6.26 -0.70 -28.89
CA LYS A 150 -7.48 -0.16 -28.31
C LYS A 150 -8.71 -0.87 -28.85
N ILE A 151 -9.69 -1.07 -27.98
CA ILE A 151 -11.04 -1.48 -28.34
C ILE A 151 -12.07 -0.58 -27.66
N ILE A 152 -13.06 -0.16 -28.43
CA ILE A 152 -14.24 0.57 -27.96
C ILE A 152 -15.47 -0.29 -28.25
N ILE A 153 -16.34 -0.44 -27.26
CA ILE A 153 -17.63 -1.11 -27.38
C ILE A 153 -18.72 -0.11 -26.98
N SER A 154 -19.69 0.11 -27.87
CA SER A 154 -20.80 1.05 -27.67
C SER A 154 -22.10 0.48 -28.27
N PRO A 155 -23.28 0.99 -27.90
CA PRO A 155 -24.53 0.65 -28.59
C PRO A 155 -24.44 1.02 -30.07
N ALA A 156 -24.91 0.16 -30.97
CA ALA A 156 -24.96 0.49 -32.40
C ALA A 156 -25.86 1.70 -32.70
N ASN A 157 -26.93 1.86 -31.90
CA ASN A 157 -27.79 3.04 -31.93
C ASN A 157 -27.62 3.87 -30.65
N SER A 158 -26.94 5.02 -30.78
CA SER A 158 -26.65 5.94 -29.68
C SER A 158 -27.89 6.63 -29.08
N GLN A 159 -29.04 6.57 -29.76
CA GLN A 159 -30.29 7.17 -29.26
C GLN A 159 -31.07 6.24 -28.33
N THR A 160 -30.70 4.96 -28.24
CA THR A 160 -31.40 3.98 -27.39
C THR A 160 -30.67 3.76 -26.08
N GLU A 161 -31.41 3.41 -25.02
CA GLU A 161 -30.79 3.03 -23.75
C GLU A 161 -29.88 1.80 -23.94
N SER A 162 -28.64 1.96 -23.50
CA SER A 162 -27.61 0.92 -23.57
C SER A 162 -27.90 -0.24 -22.63
N ASP A 163 -27.83 -1.46 -23.16
CA ASP A 163 -27.91 -2.69 -22.38
C ASP A 163 -26.52 -3.13 -21.87
N ILE A 164 -25.46 -2.41 -22.23
CA ILE A 164 -24.09 -2.73 -21.83
C ILE A 164 -23.94 -2.45 -20.32
N LYS A 165 -23.42 -3.45 -19.61
CA LYS A 165 -23.17 -3.38 -18.16
C LYS A 165 -21.85 -4.04 -17.79
N LEU A 166 -21.15 -3.45 -16.83
CA LEU A 166 -20.10 -4.13 -16.08
C LEU A 166 -20.81 -4.91 -14.97
N GLU A 167 -20.75 -6.23 -15.06
CA GLU A 167 -21.31 -7.10 -14.04
C GLU A 167 -20.39 -7.12 -12.83
N LYS A 168 -19.09 -7.34 -13.08
CA LYS A 168 -18.11 -7.54 -12.01
C LYS A 168 -16.69 -7.31 -12.49
N LEU A 169 -15.89 -6.64 -11.65
CA LEU A 169 -14.43 -6.65 -11.72
C LEU A 169 -13.88 -7.32 -10.47
N GLN A 170 -13.08 -8.35 -10.64
CA GLN A 170 -12.43 -9.08 -9.55
C GLN A 170 -10.93 -8.85 -9.57
N LEU A 171 -10.41 -8.34 -8.45
CA LEU A 171 -8.98 -8.13 -8.23
C LEU A 171 -8.32 -9.41 -7.74
N GLN A 172 -7.18 -9.73 -8.31
CA GLN A 172 -6.26 -10.77 -7.87
C GLN A 172 -5.27 -10.20 -6.85
N PRO A 173 -4.75 -11.02 -5.92
CA PRO A 173 -3.72 -10.62 -4.96
C PRO A 173 -2.59 -9.82 -5.62
N GLN A 174 -2.15 -8.75 -4.96
CA GLN A 174 -1.06 -7.87 -5.41
C GLN A 174 -1.32 -7.11 -6.72
N THR A 175 -2.57 -7.07 -7.22
CA THR A 175 -2.93 -6.18 -8.33
C THR A 175 -2.81 -4.73 -7.88
N ARG A 176 -2.07 -3.93 -8.66
CA ARG A 176 -1.95 -2.49 -8.43
C ARG A 176 -2.96 -1.75 -9.29
N ILE A 177 -3.76 -0.90 -8.65
CA ILE A 177 -4.59 0.10 -9.30
C ILE A 177 -3.76 1.38 -9.31
N THR A 178 -3.21 1.74 -10.47
CA THR A 178 -2.32 2.90 -10.62
C THR A 178 -3.07 4.21 -10.79
N LYS A 179 -4.32 4.13 -11.25
CA LYS A 179 -5.22 5.27 -11.42
C LYS A 179 -6.64 4.79 -11.15
N LEU A 180 -7.38 5.54 -10.35
CA LEU A 180 -8.81 5.42 -10.14
C LEU A 180 -9.39 6.83 -10.07
N HIS A 181 -10.21 7.19 -11.04
CA HIS A 181 -10.75 8.53 -11.19
C HIS A 181 -12.18 8.47 -11.74
N TYR A 182 -13.01 9.43 -11.36
CA TYR A 182 -14.32 9.64 -11.97
C TYR A 182 -14.37 11.00 -12.67
N ASP A 183 -14.52 10.97 -13.99
CA ASP A 183 -14.70 12.14 -14.82
C ASP A 183 -16.17 12.58 -14.76
N PHE A 184 -16.43 13.69 -14.08
CA PHE A 184 -17.79 14.21 -13.92
C PHE A 184 -18.33 14.91 -15.17
N GLU A 185 -17.45 15.36 -16.08
CA GLU A 185 -17.85 16.01 -17.33
C GLU A 185 -18.29 14.96 -18.35
N ARG A 186 -17.49 13.89 -18.47
CA ARG A 186 -17.78 12.74 -19.34
C ARG A 186 -18.67 11.69 -18.68
N GLN A 187 -18.98 11.86 -17.39
CA GLN A 187 -19.75 10.90 -16.59
C GLN A 187 -19.12 9.50 -16.61
N GLY A 188 -17.80 9.44 -16.52
CA GLY A 188 -17.01 8.25 -16.79
C GLY A 188 -16.18 7.77 -15.62
N LEU A 189 -16.16 6.45 -15.37
CA LEU A 189 -15.21 5.84 -14.43
C LEU A 189 -13.97 5.37 -15.20
N ALA A 190 -12.80 5.85 -14.81
CA ALA A 190 -11.52 5.50 -15.40
C ALA A 190 -10.62 4.79 -14.38
N PHE A 191 -10.02 3.68 -14.77
CA PHE A 191 -9.04 3.00 -13.92
C PHE A 191 -8.01 2.19 -14.71
N SER A 192 -6.82 2.10 -14.13
CA SER A 192 -5.67 1.38 -14.70
C SER A 192 -5.28 0.22 -13.79
N LEU A 193 -5.17 -0.97 -14.36
CA LEU A 193 -4.82 -2.19 -13.65
C LEU A 193 -3.44 -2.67 -14.08
N VAL A 194 -2.58 -2.94 -13.11
CA VAL A 194 -1.27 -3.58 -13.27
C VAL A 194 -1.31 -4.89 -12.48
N PRO A 195 -1.55 -6.04 -13.14
CA PRO A 195 -1.59 -7.34 -12.48
C PRO A 195 -0.24 -7.73 -11.88
N ASN A 196 -0.25 -8.61 -10.88
CA ASN A 196 0.98 -9.22 -10.37
C ASN A 196 1.56 -10.22 -11.40
N SER A 197 2.89 -10.34 -11.44
CA SER A 197 3.63 -11.23 -12.35
C SER A 197 3.38 -12.73 -12.12
N GLU A 198 2.68 -13.12 -11.06
CA GLU A 198 2.35 -14.51 -10.70
C GLU A 198 1.24 -15.15 -11.56
N ASN A 199 0.98 -14.63 -12.77
CA ASN A 199 0.14 -15.22 -13.82
C ASN A 199 -1.37 -15.41 -13.53
N HIS A 200 -1.92 -14.87 -12.45
CA HIS A 200 -3.37 -14.89 -12.22
C HIS A 200 -4.04 -13.64 -12.84
N PRO A 201 -4.91 -13.78 -13.85
CA PRO A 201 -5.59 -12.64 -14.46
C PRO A 201 -6.66 -12.05 -13.53
N ASN A 202 -6.75 -10.71 -13.54
CA ASN A 202 -7.97 -10.04 -13.08
C ASN A 202 -9.11 -10.40 -14.03
N SER A 203 -10.31 -10.62 -13.50
CA SER A 203 -11.49 -10.97 -14.30
C SER A 203 -12.43 -9.78 -14.37
N LEU A 204 -12.73 -9.35 -15.60
CA LEU A 204 -13.71 -8.32 -15.90
C LEU A 204 -14.86 -8.95 -16.69
N GLU A 205 -16.00 -9.07 -16.04
CA GLU A 205 -17.22 -9.62 -16.58
C GLU A 205 -18.12 -8.48 -17.07
N ILE A 206 -18.35 -8.44 -18.38
CA ILE A 206 -19.19 -7.46 -19.07
C ILE A 206 -20.37 -8.21 -19.66
N SER A 207 -21.54 -7.57 -19.67
CA SER A 207 -22.65 -8.01 -20.50
C SER A 207 -22.91 -6.98 -21.58
N LEU A 208 -22.96 -7.44 -22.84
CA LEU A 208 -23.24 -6.65 -24.03
C LEU A 208 -24.74 -6.41 -24.23
N GLY A 209 -25.60 -7.20 -23.57
CA GLY A 209 -27.04 -7.20 -23.80
C GLY A 209 -27.43 -8.03 -25.03
N GLN A 210 -28.66 -7.83 -25.53
CA GLN A 210 -29.18 -8.53 -26.72
C GLN A 210 -29.28 -7.61 -27.95
N LYS A 211 -29.14 -6.29 -27.76
CA LYS A 211 -29.16 -5.32 -28.86
C LYS A 211 -27.84 -5.34 -29.63
N PRO A 212 -27.85 -4.93 -30.92
CA PRO A 212 -26.62 -4.76 -31.68
C PRO A 212 -25.68 -3.75 -31.01
N VAL A 213 -24.40 -4.13 -30.90
CA VAL A 213 -23.33 -3.27 -30.38
C VAL A 213 -22.33 -2.96 -31.48
N LYS A 214 -21.83 -1.74 -31.49
CA LYS A 214 -20.75 -1.29 -32.35
C LYS A 214 -19.42 -1.51 -31.65
N VAL A 215 -18.50 -2.15 -32.35
CA VAL A 215 -17.15 -2.43 -31.90
C VAL A 215 -16.18 -1.74 -32.83
N THR A 216 -15.26 -0.99 -32.23
CA THR A 216 -14.20 -0.27 -32.94
C THR A 216 -12.86 -0.72 -32.38
N VAL A 217 -11.92 -1.13 -33.24
CA VAL A 217 -10.61 -1.66 -32.84
C VAL A 217 -9.46 -1.01 -33.60
N ALA A 218 -8.38 -0.71 -32.90
CA ALA A 218 -7.15 -0.15 -33.45
C ALA A 218 -5.91 -0.94 -32.98
N GLY A 219 -4.93 -1.09 -33.87
CA GLY A 219 -3.71 -1.86 -33.63
C GLY A 219 -4.03 -3.33 -33.31
N TYR A 220 -4.78 -4.01 -34.17
CA TYR A 220 -5.37 -5.32 -33.90
C TYR A 220 -4.81 -6.42 -34.82
N LYS A 221 -5.14 -7.67 -34.52
CA LYS A 221 -4.97 -8.84 -35.40
C LYS A 221 -6.23 -9.70 -35.33
N ILE A 222 -6.69 -10.18 -36.48
CA ILE A 222 -7.80 -11.14 -36.59
C ILE A 222 -7.20 -12.44 -37.13
N PRO A 223 -6.83 -13.42 -36.29
CA PRO A 223 -6.09 -14.61 -36.73
C PRO A 223 -6.79 -15.42 -37.83
N SER A 224 -8.12 -15.37 -37.88
CA SER A 224 -8.96 -16.07 -38.86
C SER A 224 -8.95 -15.44 -40.25
N LEU A 225 -8.55 -14.17 -40.37
CA LEU A 225 -8.44 -13.44 -41.61
C LEU A 225 -6.96 -13.08 -41.78
N ASN A 226 -6.28 -13.63 -42.78
CA ASN A 226 -4.85 -13.37 -43.04
C ASN A 226 -4.60 -11.91 -43.47
N LEU A 227 -4.84 -10.95 -42.57
CA LEU A 227 -4.67 -9.52 -42.76
C LEU A 227 -3.17 -9.15 -42.77
N PRO A 228 -2.79 -7.99 -43.34
CA PRO A 228 -1.41 -7.50 -43.34
C PRO A 228 -0.80 -7.50 -41.93
N LYS A 229 0.46 -7.92 -41.82
CA LYS A 229 1.09 -8.35 -40.55
C LYS A 229 1.38 -7.23 -39.53
N SER A 230 1.38 -5.97 -39.96
CA SER A 230 1.79 -4.82 -39.15
C SER A 230 0.57 -4.12 -38.54
N PRO A 231 0.41 -4.11 -37.19
CA PRO A 231 -0.68 -3.41 -36.52
C PRO A 231 -0.66 -1.90 -36.69
N ASP A 232 0.54 -1.31 -36.86
CA ASP A 232 0.74 0.14 -37.05
C ASP A 232 0.24 0.64 -38.43
N ASP A 233 0.15 -0.24 -39.42
CA ASP A 233 -0.28 0.10 -40.78
C ASP A 233 -1.78 -0.15 -41.02
N GLN A 234 -2.51 -0.62 -40.00
CA GLN A 234 -3.93 -0.93 -40.11
C GLN A 234 -4.79 0.25 -39.68
N GLU A 235 -5.69 0.67 -40.58
CA GLU A 235 -6.77 1.60 -40.24
C GLU A 235 -7.68 1.00 -39.15
N GLU A 236 -8.33 1.89 -38.41
CA GLU A 236 -9.32 1.53 -37.39
C GLU A 236 -10.46 0.72 -38.02
N LEU A 237 -10.74 -0.45 -37.47
CA LEU A 237 -11.81 -1.32 -37.95
C LEU A 237 -13.07 -1.10 -37.11
N GLU A 238 -14.15 -0.73 -37.78
CA GLU A 238 -15.48 -0.65 -37.20
C GLU A 238 -16.38 -1.78 -37.74
N PHE A 239 -17.13 -2.40 -36.83
CA PHE A 239 -18.17 -3.36 -37.17
C PHE A 239 -19.28 -3.39 -36.11
N ILE A 240 -20.44 -3.89 -36.52
CA ILE A 240 -21.58 -4.13 -35.64
C ILE A 240 -21.66 -5.64 -35.38
N VAL A 241 -21.94 -6.01 -34.13
CA VAL A 241 -22.24 -7.39 -33.75
C VAL A 241 -23.58 -7.43 -33.01
N THR A 242 -24.46 -8.34 -33.43
CA THR A 242 -25.64 -8.72 -32.64
C THR A 242 -25.28 -10.00 -31.88
N PRO A 243 -25.06 -9.92 -30.54
CA PRO A 243 -24.46 -11.01 -29.79
C PRO A 243 -25.41 -12.18 -29.56
N ASP A 244 -24.96 -13.40 -29.84
CA ASP A 244 -25.68 -14.64 -29.46
C ASP A 244 -25.54 -14.92 -27.96
N ASN A 245 -24.36 -14.63 -27.42
CA ASN A 245 -24.07 -14.71 -25.99
C ASN A 245 -23.85 -13.29 -25.45
N PRO A 246 -24.69 -12.81 -24.52
CA PRO A 246 -24.55 -11.46 -24.00
C PRO A 246 -23.33 -11.31 -23.09
N GLY A 247 -22.65 -12.37 -22.66
CA GLY A 247 -21.52 -12.31 -21.73
C GLY A 247 -20.16 -12.22 -22.40
N LEU A 248 -19.37 -11.21 -22.03
CA LEU A 248 -17.97 -11.03 -22.42
C LEU A 248 -17.10 -11.05 -21.16
N ASN A 249 -16.23 -12.06 -21.03
CA ASN A 249 -15.30 -12.18 -19.91
C ASN A 249 -13.87 -11.88 -20.34
N LEU A 250 -13.29 -10.80 -19.80
CA LEU A 250 -11.93 -10.38 -20.09
C LEU A 250 -11.01 -10.80 -18.97
N LYS A 251 -9.96 -11.54 -19.35
CA LYS A 251 -8.87 -11.94 -18.45
C LYS A 251 -7.70 -10.97 -18.64
N ILE A 252 -7.54 -10.07 -17.67
CA ILE A 252 -6.54 -8.99 -17.70
C ILE A 252 -5.25 -9.52 -17.05
N GLN A 253 -4.28 -9.86 -17.91
CA GLN A 253 -2.96 -10.41 -17.51
C GLN A 253 -1.82 -9.39 -17.62
N LYS A 254 -2.07 -8.30 -18.34
CA LYS A 254 -1.11 -7.22 -18.60
C LYS A 254 -1.72 -5.90 -18.17
N ASP A 255 -0.87 -4.88 -18.16
CA ASP A 255 -1.26 -3.51 -17.89
C ASP A 255 -2.41 -3.11 -18.82
N THR A 256 -3.47 -2.55 -18.25
CA THR A 256 -4.70 -2.27 -18.99
C THR A 256 -5.36 -1.02 -18.42
N ASN A 257 -5.68 -0.08 -19.30
CA ASN A 257 -6.51 1.06 -18.99
C ASN A 257 -7.96 0.76 -19.39
N LEU A 258 -8.91 1.14 -18.53
CA LEU A 258 -10.33 0.96 -18.74
C LEU A 258 -11.05 2.27 -18.50
N TYR A 259 -11.91 2.64 -19.44
CA TYR A 259 -12.77 3.82 -19.36
C TYR A 259 -14.21 3.40 -19.60
N LEU A 260 -15.09 3.73 -18.65
CA LEU A 260 -16.50 3.41 -18.67
C LEU A 260 -17.31 4.70 -18.72
N THR A 261 -17.79 5.09 -19.88
CA THR A 261 -18.64 6.28 -20.07
C THR A 261 -20.10 5.89 -19.94
N LEU A 262 -20.87 6.61 -19.12
CA LEU A 262 -22.29 6.32 -18.91
C LEU A 262 -23.18 7.18 -19.80
N SER A 263 -24.35 6.65 -20.17
CA SER A 263 -25.33 7.40 -20.97
C SER A 263 -26.09 8.46 -20.17
N LYS A 264 -26.10 8.33 -18.84
CA LYS A 264 -26.76 9.27 -17.92
C LYS A 264 -26.06 9.27 -16.56
N PRO A 265 -26.17 10.38 -15.80
CA PRO A 265 -25.64 10.43 -14.44
C PRO A 265 -26.27 9.34 -13.57
N PRO A 266 -25.46 8.57 -12.84
CA PRO A 266 -25.97 7.49 -11.99
C PRO A 266 -26.79 8.05 -10.82
N LYS A 267 -27.80 7.30 -10.39
CA LYS A 267 -28.56 7.69 -9.19
C LYS A 267 -27.70 7.52 -7.95
N LYS A 268 -27.91 8.36 -6.92
CA LYS A 268 -27.18 8.28 -5.64
C LYS A 268 -27.22 6.87 -5.00
N SER A 269 -28.35 6.17 -5.13
CA SER A 269 -28.52 4.79 -4.65
C SER A 269 -27.65 3.75 -5.39
N GLU A 270 -27.27 4.04 -6.63
CA GLU A 270 -26.44 3.15 -7.47
C GLU A 270 -24.96 3.39 -7.19
N LEU A 271 -24.55 4.65 -7.03
CA LEU A 271 -23.18 5.06 -6.73
C LEU A 271 -22.62 4.36 -5.47
N ASN A 272 -23.45 4.23 -4.44
CA ASN A 272 -23.05 3.57 -3.18
C ASN A 272 -22.84 2.05 -3.31
N ARG A 273 -23.13 1.45 -4.47
CA ARG A 273 -23.09 -0.01 -4.68
C ARG A 273 -22.03 -0.47 -5.67
N TRP A 274 -21.42 0.45 -6.41
CA TRP A 274 -20.41 0.15 -7.42
C TRP A 274 -19.16 -0.43 -6.79
N PHE A 275 -18.58 0.29 -5.82
CA PHE A 275 -17.41 -0.16 -5.10
C PHE A 275 -17.79 -1.16 -4.02
N LYS A 276 -17.00 -2.22 -3.91
CA LYS A 276 -17.01 -3.09 -2.75
C LYS A 276 -16.07 -2.57 -1.69
N GLY A 277 -16.60 -2.41 -0.48
CA GLY A 277 -15.82 -1.99 0.68
C GLY A 277 -15.00 -3.10 1.33
N LYS A 278 -14.30 -2.71 2.39
CA LYS A 278 -13.43 -3.54 3.25
C LYS A 278 -12.30 -4.21 2.47
N ILE A 279 -11.61 -3.47 1.61
CA ILE A 279 -10.50 -3.97 0.80
C ILE A 279 -9.19 -3.76 1.56
N GLN A 280 -8.39 -4.81 1.75
CA GLN A 280 -7.05 -4.63 2.30
C GLN A 280 -6.11 -4.08 1.23
N THR A 281 -5.33 -3.07 1.61
CA THR A 281 -4.49 -2.30 0.71
C THR A 281 -3.09 -2.10 1.26
N LYS A 282 -2.18 -1.72 0.36
CA LYS A 282 -0.90 -1.08 0.67
C LYS A 282 -0.61 -0.02 -0.39
N ASP A 283 0.40 0.81 -0.13
CA ASP A 283 0.88 1.83 -1.08
C ASP A 283 -0.23 2.76 -1.60
N VAL A 284 -1.17 3.14 -0.71
CA VAL A 284 -2.27 4.03 -1.07
C VAL A 284 -1.74 5.45 -1.24
N LYS A 285 -2.02 6.07 -2.39
CA LYS A 285 -1.66 7.46 -2.68
C LYS A 285 -2.86 8.24 -3.23
N PHE A 286 -2.93 9.50 -2.83
CA PHE A 286 -3.89 10.49 -3.35
C PHE A 286 -3.13 11.57 -4.11
N THR A 287 -2.36 11.12 -5.09
CA THR A 287 -1.48 11.96 -5.89
C THR A 287 -1.60 11.60 -7.36
N GLN A 288 -1.34 12.58 -8.22
CA GLN A 288 -1.13 12.38 -9.64
C GLN A 288 0.24 12.92 -10.03
N LEU A 289 0.86 12.30 -11.03
CA LEU A 289 2.15 12.70 -11.55
C LEU A 289 1.95 13.58 -12.77
N LEU A 290 2.28 14.87 -12.65
CA LEU A 290 2.37 15.77 -13.79
C LEU A 290 3.73 15.53 -14.46
N LYS A 291 3.69 14.93 -15.65
CA LYS A 291 4.89 14.69 -16.45
C LYS A 291 5.28 15.94 -17.22
N ASP A 292 6.52 16.37 -17.07
CA ASP A 292 7.09 17.48 -17.85
C ASP A 292 7.94 16.93 -19.00
N GLY A 293 7.27 16.58 -20.11
CA GLY A 293 7.93 16.09 -21.32
C GLY A 293 8.69 14.77 -21.14
N ASN A 294 9.94 14.73 -21.63
CA ASN A 294 10.76 13.51 -21.73
C ASN A 294 11.73 13.29 -20.55
N ASP A 295 11.88 14.24 -19.61
CA ASP A 295 12.78 14.09 -18.46
C ASP A 295 11.99 13.76 -17.18
N PRO A 296 11.99 12.49 -16.73
CA PRO A 296 11.27 12.09 -15.52
C PRO A 296 11.80 12.73 -14.24
N LYS A 297 12.93 13.45 -14.28
CA LYS A 297 13.43 14.24 -13.14
C LYS A 297 12.61 15.50 -12.87
N ASN A 298 11.87 15.98 -13.85
CA ASN A 298 11.01 17.16 -13.73
C ASN A 298 9.55 16.79 -13.43
N ASP A 299 9.25 15.50 -13.28
CA ASP A 299 7.91 15.05 -12.93
C ASP A 299 7.51 15.60 -11.55
N LEU A 300 6.35 16.25 -11.50
CA LEU A 300 5.82 16.85 -10.28
C LEU A 300 4.69 16.01 -9.72
N GLU A 301 4.85 15.51 -8.51
CA GLU A 301 3.76 14.86 -7.78
C GLU A 301 2.86 15.93 -7.16
N ILE A 302 1.57 15.90 -7.48
CA ILE A 302 0.59 16.82 -6.91
C ILE A 302 -0.51 16.05 -6.17
N SER A 303 -0.98 16.61 -5.06
CA SER A 303 -2.10 16.03 -4.30
C SER A 303 -3.40 16.16 -5.08
N THR A 304 -4.23 15.14 -4.99
CA THR A 304 -5.57 15.08 -5.58
C THR A 304 -6.67 15.12 -4.53
N ILE A 305 -6.32 15.35 -3.27
CA ILE A 305 -7.27 15.48 -2.17
C ILE A 305 -8.03 16.80 -2.31
N ILE A 306 -9.36 16.71 -2.27
CA ILE A 306 -10.27 17.87 -2.29
C ILE A 306 -10.53 18.33 -0.86
N GLU A 307 -10.94 17.41 0.01
CA GLU A 307 -11.18 17.69 1.43
C GLU A 307 -11.28 16.38 2.22
N GLY A 308 -11.19 16.48 3.54
CA GLY A 308 -11.54 15.37 4.42
C GLY A 308 -11.10 15.56 5.86
N LYS A 309 -11.12 14.48 6.61
CA LYS A 309 -10.70 14.45 8.00
C LYS A 309 -9.94 13.17 8.30
N ILE A 310 -8.93 13.26 9.15
CA ILE A 310 -8.23 12.11 9.71
C ILE A 310 -8.20 12.20 11.24
N ARG A 311 -8.31 11.04 11.88
CA ARG A 311 -8.34 10.88 13.32
C ARG A 311 -7.32 9.85 13.77
N MET A 312 -6.55 10.18 14.80
CA MET A 312 -5.65 9.26 15.51
C MET A 312 -5.48 9.75 16.95
N VAL A 313 -5.41 8.85 17.94
CA VAL A 313 -5.19 9.19 19.36
C VAL A 313 -6.02 10.38 19.88
N GLU A 314 -7.34 10.31 19.65
CA GLU A 314 -8.32 11.36 20.06
C GLU A 314 -8.07 12.76 19.45
N GLN A 315 -7.17 12.85 18.48
CA GLN A 315 -6.92 14.07 17.73
C GLN A 315 -7.51 13.92 16.33
N ASP A 316 -8.29 14.93 15.96
CA ASP A 316 -8.82 15.09 14.61
C ASP A 316 -8.05 16.20 13.90
N ARG A 317 -7.83 16.02 12.60
CA ARG A 317 -7.34 17.08 11.70
C ARG A 317 -8.14 17.08 10.42
N ASP A 318 -8.57 18.27 10.03
CA ASP A 318 -9.14 18.50 8.71
C ASP A 318 -8.00 18.55 7.68
N ILE A 319 -8.28 17.99 6.51
CA ILE A 319 -7.39 17.98 5.34
C ILE A 319 -8.09 18.84 4.29
N LYS A 320 -7.39 19.87 3.83
CA LYS A 320 -7.89 20.82 2.83
C LYS A 320 -7.43 20.42 1.43
N GLU A 321 -7.99 21.10 0.45
CA GLU A 321 -7.69 20.92 -0.96
C GLU A 321 -6.18 21.01 -1.23
N ASN A 322 -5.69 20.10 -2.09
CA ASN A 322 -4.30 19.99 -2.53
C ASN A 322 -3.28 19.76 -1.40
N GLN A 323 -3.72 19.45 -0.18
CA GLN A 323 -2.80 19.04 0.88
C GLN A 323 -2.42 17.57 0.69
N PHE A 324 -1.15 17.26 0.94
CA PHE A 324 -0.63 15.91 1.04
C PHE A 324 -0.97 15.30 2.40
N LEU A 325 -1.23 14.00 2.39
CA LEU A 325 -1.39 13.18 3.59
C LEU A 325 -0.24 12.17 3.67
N MET A 326 0.61 12.33 4.69
CA MET A 326 1.89 11.63 4.81
C MET A 326 1.98 10.86 6.14
N GLY A 327 2.82 9.82 6.15
CA GLY A 327 3.13 9.03 7.35
C GLY A 327 4.34 9.56 8.13
N GLU A 328 5.06 8.65 8.78
CA GLU A 328 6.30 8.95 9.53
C GLU A 328 7.45 9.43 8.64
N ASN A 329 7.48 8.97 7.39
CA ASN A 329 8.44 9.35 6.38
C ASN A 329 7.66 9.95 5.20
N SER A 330 7.94 11.20 4.84
CA SER A 330 7.32 11.91 3.72
C SER A 330 7.50 11.18 2.38
N ASP A 331 8.64 10.49 2.20
CA ASP A 331 8.96 9.73 0.98
C ASP A 331 8.14 8.44 0.83
N LYS A 332 7.39 8.06 1.88
CA LYS A 332 6.59 6.84 1.90
C LYS A 332 5.11 7.17 2.08
N PRO A 333 4.22 6.48 1.35
CA PRO A 333 2.79 6.66 1.54
C PRO A 333 2.40 6.31 2.98
N LEU A 334 1.40 7.04 3.50
CA LEU A 334 0.78 6.69 4.76
C LEU A 334 0.30 5.23 4.72
N ASN A 335 0.59 4.47 5.77
CA ASN A 335 0.29 3.04 5.84
C ASN A 335 -1.22 2.77 6.04
N ILE A 336 -2.00 3.03 4.99
CA ILE A 336 -3.43 2.73 4.87
C ILE A 336 -3.59 1.24 4.54
N GLN A 337 -4.14 0.50 5.50
CA GLN A 337 -4.21 -0.96 5.44
C GLN A 337 -5.55 -1.46 4.93
N VAL A 338 -6.62 -0.69 5.12
CA VAL A 338 -7.98 -1.07 4.71
C VAL A 338 -8.72 0.15 4.16
N ILE A 339 -9.29 0.01 2.97
CA ILE A 339 -10.33 0.91 2.45
C ILE A 339 -11.69 0.30 2.82
N ASN A 340 -12.34 0.89 3.81
CA ASN A 340 -13.61 0.42 4.36
C ASN A 340 -14.77 0.66 3.40
N ASN A 341 -14.82 1.82 2.75
CA ASN A 341 -15.86 2.18 1.79
C ASN A 341 -15.33 3.13 0.74
N MET A 342 -15.90 3.08 -0.47
CA MET A 342 -15.70 4.06 -1.52
C MET A 342 -17.04 4.42 -2.17
N GLN A 343 -17.22 5.70 -2.51
CA GLN A 343 -18.40 6.17 -3.24
C GLN A 343 -18.09 7.44 -4.02
N ILE A 344 -18.77 7.63 -5.14
CA ILE A 344 -18.68 8.88 -5.91
C ILE A 344 -19.56 9.93 -5.24
N ILE A 345 -19.03 11.15 -5.10
CA ILE A 345 -19.69 12.33 -4.54
C ILE A 345 -19.83 13.40 -5.64
N PRO A 346 -20.95 13.43 -6.38
CA PRO A 346 -21.16 14.38 -7.46
C PRO A 346 -21.09 15.84 -7.03
N GLU A 347 -21.60 16.15 -5.83
CA GLU A 347 -21.66 17.52 -5.30
C GLU A 347 -20.26 18.13 -5.07
N LYS A 348 -19.25 17.27 -4.88
CA LYS A 348 -17.86 17.65 -4.61
C LYS A 348 -16.92 17.31 -5.78
N LYS A 349 -17.45 16.73 -6.86
CA LYS A 349 -16.66 16.26 -8.00
C LYS A 349 -15.45 15.38 -7.58
N GLY A 350 -15.69 14.42 -6.68
CA GLY A 350 -14.66 13.48 -6.25
C GLY A 350 -15.19 12.12 -5.82
N ILE A 351 -14.28 11.22 -5.46
CA ILE A 351 -14.56 9.93 -4.84
C ILE A 351 -14.25 10.06 -3.35
N GLU A 352 -15.20 9.70 -2.49
CA GLU A 352 -14.97 9.56 -1.06
C GLU A 352 -14.40 8.18 -0.76
N ALA A 353 -13.30 8.09 0.01
CA ALA A 353 -12.83 6.87 0.64
C ALA A 353 -12.80 7.01 2.16
N ARG A 354 -13.42 6.04 2.82
CA ARG A 354 -13.26 5.78 4.25
C ARG A 354 -12.21 4.70 4.43
N PHE A 355 -11.18 4.95 5.21
CA PHE A 355 -10.06 4.04 5.36
C PHE A 355 -9.50 4.02 6.78
N SER A 356 -8.70 3.01 7.06
CA SER A 356 -8.01 2.85 8.33
C SER A 356 -6.62 2.25 8.13
N GLY A 357 -5.71 2.56 9.03
CA GLY A 357 -4.34 2.07 8.99
C GLY A 357 -3.64 2.20 10.31
N LYS A 358 -2.32 1.99 10.29
CA LYS A 358 -1.48 2.11 11.49
C LYS A 358 -0.23 2.91 11.21
N THR A 359 0.04 3.91 12.02
CA THR A 359 1.28 4.69 11.97
C THR A 359 1.60 5.29 13.33
N LYS A 360 2.84 5.76 13.53
CA LYS A 360 3.21 6.57 14.69
C LYS A 360 2.92 8.05 14.49
N LYS A 361 2.93 8.52 13.24
CA LYS A 361 2.79 9.93 12.90
C LYS A 361 2.04 10.11 11.59
N ILE A 362 1.12 11.06 11.59
CA ILE A 362 0.45 11.58 10.40
C ILE A 362 0.93 13.01 10.20
N GLN A 363 1.26 13.37 8.97
CA GLN A 363 1.66 14.72 8.58
C GLN A 363 0.76 15.22 7.45
N ILE A 364 0.44 16.51 7.49
CA ILE A 364 -0.42 17.20 6.51
C ILE A 364 0.29 18.49 6.09
N GLY A 365 0.40 18.73 4.79
CA GLY A 365 1.14 19.86 4.22
C GLY A 365 0.67 20.20 2.82
N LEU A 366 0.91 21.43 2.36
CA LEU A 366 0.79 21.76 0.93
C LEU A 366 1.98 21.26 0.11
N ASP A 367 3.07 20.95 0.80
CA ASP A 367 4.31 20.42 0.27
C ASP A 367 4.71 19.21 1.13
N GLN A 368 5.27 18.17 0.50
CA GLN A 368 5.73 16.97 1.19
C GLN A 368 6.92 17.27 2.11
N ASP A 369 7.77 18.22 1.74
CA ASP A 369 8.96 18.61 2.49
C ASP A 369 8.64 19.55 3.66
N PHE A 370 7.51 20.26 3.58
CA PHE A 370 7.10 21.28 4.56
C PHE A 370 5.71 21.00 5.14
N PRO A 371 5.53 19.93 5.94
CA PRO A 371 4.26 19.65 6.60
C PRO A 371 3.92 20.71 7.64
N VAL A 372 2.72 21.26 7.57
CA VAL A 372 2.24 22.36 8.43
C VAL A 372 1.43 21.86 9.63
N SER A 373 0.99 20.60 9.61
CA SER A 373 0.21 19.99 10.68
C SER A 373 0.64 18.53 10.87
N SER A 374 0.58 18.05 12.12
CA SER A 374 0.83 16.65 12.42
C SER A 374 -0.03 16.13 13.57
N ILE A 375 -0.26 14.82 13.54
CA ILE A 375 -0.81 14.04 14.64
C ILE A 375 0.24 13.00 15.02
N GLN A 376 0.57 12.91 16.30
CA GLN A 376 1.50 11.92 16.82
C GLN A 376 0.99 11.40 18.16
N GLY A 377 0.99 10.08 18.32
CA GLY A 377 0.67 9.43 19.57
C GLY A 377 1.94 8.92 20.27
N SER A 378 1.96 9.01 21.59
CA SER A 378 2.99 8.38 22.42
C SER A 378 2.76 6.88 22.53
N TRP A 379 3.76 6.14 22.98
CA TRP A 379 3.61 4.72 23.27
C TRP A 379 2.61 4.49 24.41
N LEU A 380 2.59 5.36 25.43
CA LEU A 380 1.63 5.26 26.54
C LEU A 380 0.17 5.38 26.09
N ASP A 381 -0.12 6.19 25.07
CA ASP A 381 -1.49 6.33 24.53
C ASP A 381 -2.06 4.98 24.02
N GLY A 382 -1.20 3.98 23.77
CA GLY A 382 -1.60 2.65 23.31
C GLY A 382 -1.81 1.65 24.45
N VAL A 383 -1.40 2.00 25.67
CA VAL A 383 -1.39 1.11 26.85
C VAL A 383 -2.31 1.62 27.95
N LEU A 384 -2.41 2.94 28.12
CA LEU A 384 -3.17 3.58 29.20
C LEU A 384 -4.16 4.61 28.63
N PRO A 385 -5.37 4.73 29.24
CA PRO A 385 -6.26 5.85 28.97
C PRO A 385 -5.62 7.19 29.31
N ARG A 386 -6.02 8.26 28.61
CA ARG A 386 -5.47 9.61 28.79
C ARG A 386 -5.55 10.10 30.25
N ASP A 387 -6.66 9.86 30.95
CA ASP A 387 -6.80 10.23 32.36
C ASP A 387 -5.80 9.51 33.27
N ALA A 388 -5.49 8.25 32.97
CA ALA A 388 -4.48 7.49 33.70
C ALA A 388 -3.07 8.01 33.43
N ILE A 389 -2.79 8.44 32.18
CA ILE A 389 -1.51 9.09 31.83
C ILE A 389 -1.37 10.40 32.59
N ILE A 390 -2.41 11.24 32.64
CA ILE A 390 -2.41 12.52 33.38
C ILE A 390 -2.20 12.26 34.88
N ALA A 391 -2.90 11.29 35.46
CA ALA A 391 -2.75 10.91 36.86
C ALA A 391 -1.33 10.42 37.17
N LEU A 392 -0.76 9.59 36.29
CA LEU A 392 0.59 9.06 36.42
C LEU A 392 1.64 10.17 36.40
N PHE A 393 1.49 11.16 35.52
CA PHE A 393 2.36 12.32 35.48
C PHE A 393 2.22 13.22 36.71
N SER A 394 1.00 13.47 37.15
CA SER A 394 0.73 14.30 38.34
C SER A 394 1.34 13.67 39.59
N PHE A 395 1.13 12.36 39.77
CA PHE A 395 1.74 11.58 40.85
C PHE A 395 3.27 11.52 40.72
N GLY A 396 3.77 11.30 39.51
CA GLY A 396 5.20 11.25 39.20
C GLY A 396 5.91 12.55 39.55
N ALA A 397 5.37 13.70 39.16
CA ALA A 397 5.94 15.01 39.44
C ALA A 397 6.06 15.28 40.96
N ALA A 398 4.99 15.02 41.72
CA ALA A 398 5.00 15.16 43.18
C ALA A 398 6.00 14.20 43.83
N THR A 399 6.09 12.97 43.32
CA THR A 399 7.00 11.94 43.84
C THR A 399 8.46 12.28 43.55
N VAL A 400 8.79 12.71 42.32
CA VAL A 400 10.16 13.11 41.94
C VAL A 400 10.67 14.25 42.83
N ALA A 401 9.86 15.29 43.06
CA ALA A 401 10.25 16.42 43.90
C ALA A 401 10.59 15.97 45.33
N ASN A 402 9.75 15.14 45.93
CA ASN A 402 9.96 14.60 47.28
C ASN A 402 11.18 13.67 47.35
N LEU A 403 11.34 12.77 46.38
CA LEU A 403 12.45 11.82 46.33
C LEU A 403 13.80 12.51 46.12
N LEU A 404 13.86 13.51 45.24
CA LEU A 404 15.08 14.31 45.01
C LEU A 404 15.45 15.09 46.28
N SER A 405 14.49 15.78 46.90
CA SER A 405 14.73 16.51 48.16
C SER A 405 15.26 15.59 49.25
N TRP A 406 14.66 14.41 49.42
CA TRP A 406 15.13 13.40 50.37
C TRP A 406 16.55 12.91 50.06
N LEU A 407 16.85 12.69 48.78
CA LEU A 407 18.15 12.18 48.34
C LEU A 407 19.26 13.23 48.59
N PHE A 408 19.00 14.51 48.31
CA PHE A 408 19.93 15.59 48.65
C PHE A 408 20.11 15.76 50.16
N ALA A 409 19.03 15.73 50.94
CA ALA A 409 19.10 15.84 52.39
C ALA A 409 19.94 14.70 53.01
N ASN A 410 19.77 13.46 52.55
CA ASN A 410 20.50 12.31 53.06
C ASN A 410 21.95 12.16 52.55
N ILE A 411 22.30 12.79 51.43
CA ILE A 411 23.69 12.91 51.00
C ILE A 411 24.43 13.94 51.85
N ASN A 412 23.77 15.06 52.17
CA ASN A 412 24.37 16.14 52.95
C ASN A 412 24.52 15.78 54.44
N SER A 413 23.57 15.04 55.02
CA SER A 413 23.63 14.59 56.43
C SER A 413 24.70 13.53 56.72
N ARG A 414 25.29 12.93 55.67
CA ARG A 414 26.36 11.91 55.79
C ARG A 414 27.77 12.46 55.53
N LYS A 415 27.91 13.73 55.16
CA LYS A 415 29.20 14.44 54.99
C LYS A 415 29.60 15.27 56.23
N SER A 416 28.69 15.42 57.19
CA SER A 416 28.96 15.82 58.58
C SER A 416 29.21 14.57 59.42
#